data_AF-A0A354ZJT0-F1
#
_entry.id   AF-A0A354ZJT0-F1
#
_cell.length_a   1.000
_cell.length_b   1.000
_cell.length_c   1.000
_cell.angle_alpha   90.00
_cell.angle_beta   90.00
_cell.angle_gamma   90.00
#
_symmetry.space_group_name_H-M   'P 1'
#
loop_
_entity.id
_entity.type
_entity.pdbx_description
1 polymer ?
#
loop_
_entity_poly.entity_id
_entity_poly.type
_entity_poly.pdbx_seq_one_letter_code
_entity_poly.pdbx_strand_id
1 'polypeptide(L)'
;MREIYTGKTKDVFLRDDGYVLLRFKDTVTGVGDTVDSGANEVIGEVAGKGRSSFNLTLRFFELLHEAGIPTHFVGIGPDVNTIIAKRARSFRLEVVCRAKAWGSFVRRYGNHVREGDPLPSLVEFTLKDDERGDPLITEDALVALDIVSREAIDYMKGTARQATALIAGHLSQRGLELIDIKYEFGEVDGRTMIIDEVSGDSMRVACQGRILLQTELAEAVLGRA
;
A
#
# COMPACT_ATOMS: atom_id res chain seq x y z
N MET A 1 15.82 -9.62 18.77
CA MET A 1 15.43 -9.04 17.45
C MET A 1 16.46 -9.35 16.37
N ARG A 2 16.01 -9.83 15.21
CA ARG A 2 16.86 -10.18 14.05
C ARG A 2 16.28 -9.55 12.78
N GLU A 3 17.08 -8.82 12.00
CA GLU A 3 16.64 -8.33 10.69
C GLU A 3 16.39 -9.49 9.74
N ILE A 4 15.23 -9.50 9.08
CA ILE A 4 14.82 -10.58 8.16
C ILE A 4 14.58 -10.10 6.74
N TYR A 5 14.38 -8.81 6.53
CA TYR A 5 14.19 -8.22 5.21
C TYR A 5 14.48 -6.72 5.22
N THR A 6 15.32 -6.27 4.30
CA THR A 6 15.58 -4.85 4.02
C THR A 6 14.86 -4.50 2.72
N GLY A 7 13.75 -3.78 2.82
CA GLY A 7 12.96 -3.34 1.66
C GLY A 7 13.38 -1.98 1.14
N LYS A 8 12.71 -1.50 0.09
CA LYS A 8 12.98 -0.16 -0.48
C LYS A 8 12.61 0.95 0.49
N THR A 9 11.44 0.86 1.13
CA THR A 9 10.89 1.91 2.02
C THR A 9 10.83 1.51 3.49
N LYS A 10 11.05 0.23 3.81
CA LYS A 10 10.92 -0.30 5.17
C LYS A 10 11.90 -1.43 5.44
N ASP A 11 12.32 -1.56 6.69
CA ASP A 11 13.07 -2.73 7.19
C ASP A 11 12.18 -3.56 8.11
N VAL A 12 12.35 -4.88 8.08
CA VAL A 12 11.54 -5.83 8.85
C VAL A 12 12.42 -6.64 9.77
N PHE A 13 12.09 -6.62 11.05
CA PHE A 13 12.80 -7.33 12.11
C PHE A 13 11.88 -8.38 12.74
N LEU A 14 12.38 -9.62 12.87
CA LEU A 14 11.73 -10.64 13.68
C LEU A 14 12.00 -10.37 15.16
N ARG A 15 10.94 -10.33 15.95
CA ARG A 15 10.99 -10.21 17.40
C ARG A 15 10.99 -11.60 18.06
N ASP A 16 11.41 -11.61 19.32
CA ASP A 16 11.55 -12.85 20.09
C ASP A 16 10.19 -13.43 20.52
N ASP A 17 9.13 -12.59 20.52
CA ASP A 17 7.73 -12.96 20.75
C ASP A 17 7.01 -13.49 19.49
N GLY A 18 7.73 -13.64 18.37
CA GLY A 18 7.19 -14.15 17.11
C GLY A 18 6.50 -13.09 16.23
N TYR A 19 6.29 -11.87 16.74
CA TYR A 19 5.82 -10.74 15.95
C TYR A 19 6.95 -10.16 15.08
N VAL A 20 6.56 -9.27 14.17
CA VAL A 20 7.50 -8.48 13.38
C VAL A 20 7.44 -7.02 13.78
N LEU A 21 8.58 -6.36 13.69
CA LEU A 21 8.71 -4.92 13.80
C LEU A 21 9.02 -4.36 12.41
N LEU A 22 8.22 -3.41 11.95
CA LEU A 22 8.44 -2.72 10.68
C LEU A 22 8.97 -1.33 10.99
N ARG A 23 10.10 -0.95 10.39
CA ARG A 23 10.73 0.36 10.50
C ARG A 23 10.62 1.12 9.19
N PHE A 24 10.02 2.30 9.24
CA PHE A 24 9.81 3.13 8.04
C PHE A 24 11.04 4.00 7.76
N LYS A 25 11.47 4.02 6.50
CA LYS A 25 12.64 4.76 6.02
C LYS A 25 12.25 6.02 5.24
N ASP A 26 13.18 6.97 5.21
CA ASP A 26 13.07 8.23 4.47
C ASP A 26 13.39 8.08 2.96
N THR A 27 13.84 6.89 2.56
CA THR A 27 14.04 6.51 1.14
C THR A 27 12.75 6.60 0.34
N VAL A 28 12.84 7.18 -0.86
CA VAL A 28 11.74 7.34 -1.81
C VAL A 28 12.01 6.60 -3.12
N THR A 29 10.94 6.12 -3.76
CA THR A 29 11.00 5.49 -5.08
C THR A 29 10.62 6.44 -6.20
N GLY A 30 11.07 6.18 -7.41
CA GLY A 30 10.77 7.01 -8.57
C GLY A 30 11.28 6.48 -9.90
N VAL A 31 11.15 7.31 -10.94
CA VAL A 31 11.66 7.07 -12.29
C VAL A 31 12.56 8.24 -12.68
N GLY A 32 13.85 7.98 -12.87
CA GLY A 32 14.84 9.05 -13.00
C GLY A 32 14.84 9.93 -11.75
N ASP A 33 14.71 11.25 -11.92
CA ASP A 33 14.68 12.20 -10.80
C ASP A 33 13.26 12.50 -10.29
N THR A 34 12.23 11.78 -10.75
CA THR A 34 10.83 12.03 -10.38
C THR A 34 10.32 11.00 -9.38
N VAL A 35 9.90 11.46 -8.20
CA VAL A 35 9.29 10.61 -7.16
C VAL A 35 7.96 10.03 -7.65
N ASP A 36 7.82 8.71 -7.55
CA ASP A 36 6.60 7.95 -7.86
C ASP A 36 6.48 6.76 -6.90
N SER A 37 5.40 6.73 -6.10
CA SER A 37 5.10 5.66 -5.14
C SER A 37 4.78 4.31 -5.80
N GLY A 38 4.48 4.30 -7.10
CA GLY A 38 4.33 3.07 -7.87
C GLY A 38 5.54 2.69 -8.73
N ALA A 39 6.70 3.30 -8.51
CA ALA A 39 7.95 2.91 -9.14
C ALA A 39 8.75 1.92 -8.29
N ASN A 40 9.69 1.24 -8.95
CA ASN A 40 10.42 0.11 -8.37
C ASN A 40 11.89 0.40 -8.04
N GLU A 41 12.35 1.63 -8.24
CA GLU A 41 13.73 2.04 -8.01
C GLU A 41 13.80 3.08 -6.90
N VAL A 42 14.79 2.95 -6.00
CA VAL A 42 15.07 3.97 -4.99
C VAL A 42 15.89 5.08 -5.65
N ILE A 43 15.39 6.31 -5.62
CA ILE A 43 16.02 7.45 -6.31
C ILE A 43 16.63 8.47 -5.34
N GLY A 44 16.45 8.27 -4.03
CA GLY A 44 17.02 9.15 -3.00
C GLY A 44 16.31 9.04 -1.66
N GLU A 45 16.51 10.06 -0.82
CA GLU A 45 15.90 10.21 0.51
C GLU A 45 15.21 11.56 0.65
N VAL A 46 14.06 11.57 1.32
CA VAL A 46 13.33 12.79 1.69
C VAL A 46 13.15 12.80 3.20
N ALA A 47 13.76 13.78 3.87
CA ALA A 47 13.71 13.90 5.32
C ALA A 47 12.26 13.90 5.85
N GLY A 48 11.97 13.04 6.83
CA GLY A 48 10.65 12.94 7.45
C GLY A 48 9.63 12.12 6.65
N LYS A 49 10.02 11.55 5.51
CA LYS A 49 9.13 10.71 4.70
C LYS A 49 8.78 9.40 5.41
N GLY A 50 9.72 8.75 6.09
CA GLY A 50 9.46 7.57 6.93
C GLY A 50 8.51 7.87 8.08
N ARG A 51 8.65 9.04 8.73
CA ARG A 51 7.71 9.53 9.75
C ARG A 51 6.31 9.76 9.17
N SER A 52 6.24 10.30 7.96
CA SER A 52 4.98 10.54 7.24
C SER A 52 4.25 9.22 6.95
N SER A 53 4.97 8.23 6.41
CA SER A 53 4.40 6.90 6.12
C SER A 53 3.97 6.16 7.37
N PHE A 54 4.77 6.24 8.45
CA PHE A 54 4.40 5.71 9.76
C PHE A 54 3.08 6.29 10.29
N ASN A 55 2.96 7.62 10.36
CA ASN A 55 1.77 8.25 10.93
C ASN A 55 0.52 8.04 10.05
N LEU A 56 0.66 8.06 8.72
CA LEU A 56 -0.43 7.72 7.82
C LEU A 56 -0.87 6.25 7.99
N THR A 57 0.09 5.33 8.17
CA THR A 57 -0.23 3.92 8.44
C THR A 57 -1.03 3.76 9.71
N LEU A 58 -0.63 4.43 10.81
CA LEU A 58 -1.41 4.42 12.05
C LEU A 58 -2.83 4.92 11.82
N ARG A 59 -2.97 6.07 11.14
CA ARG A 59 -4.26 6.70 10.89
C ARG A 59 -5.18 5.84 10.04
N PHE A 60 -4.67 5.25 8.96
CA PHE A 60 -5.48 4.44 8.07
C PHE A 60 -5.78 3.06 8.66
N PHE A 61 -4.86 2.44 9.40
CA PHE A 61 -5.17 1.20 10.13
C PHE A 61 -6.20 1.41 11.23
N GLU A 62 -6.15 2.52 11.97
CA GLU A 62 -7.21 2.91 12.90
C GLU A 62 -8.58 2.99 12.17
N LEU A 63 -8.63 3.72 11.06
CA LEU A 63 -9.86 3.85 10.26
C LEU A 63 -10.38 2.49 9.75
N LEU A 64 -9.50 1.60 9.32
CA LEU A 64 -9.88 0.25 8.88
C LEU A 64 -10.41 -0.60 10.04
N HIS A 65 -9.77 -0.53 11.21
CA HIS A 65 -10.21 -1.26 12.41
C HIS A 65 -11.56 -0.78 12.92
N GLU A 66 -11.83 0.54 12.92
CA GLU A 66 -13.13 1.12 13.26
C GLU A 66 -14.26 0.58 12.35
N ALA A 67 -13.94 0.29 11.09
CA ALA A 67 -14.86 -0.31 10.12
C ALA A 67 -14.90 -1.85 10.16
N GLY A 68 -14.17 -2.48 11.09
CA GLY A 68 -14.13 -3.94 11.24
C GLY A 68 -13.27 -4.68 10.21
N ILE A 69 -12.40 -3.97 9.48
CA ILE A 69 -11.47 -4.58 8.51
C ILE A 69 -10.19 -4.98 9.25
N PRO A 70 -9.86 -6.29 9.36
CA PRO A 70 -8.69 -6.73 10.09
C PRO A 70 -7.40 -6.43 9.33
N THR A 71 -6.35 -6.07 10.07
CA THR A 71 -4.98 -5.94 9.56
C THR A 71 -4.02 -6.69 10.48
N HIS A 72 -2.76 -6.86 10.05
CA HIS A 72 -1.72 -7.44 10.91
C HIS A 72 -1.24 -6.50 12.03
N PHE A 73 -1.68 -5.24 12.06
CA PHE A 73 -1.19 -4.24 13.01
C PHE A 73 -1.56 -4.60 14.45
N VAL A 74 -0.59 -4.49 15.35
CA VAL A 74 -0.76 -4.75 16.79
C VAL A 74 -0.61 -3.46 17.60
N GLY A 75 0.37 -2.63 17.26
CA GLY A 75 0.61 -1.38 17.99
C GLY A 75 1.89 -0.66 17.56
N ILE A 76 2.18 0.46 18.21
CA ILE A 76 3.39 1.23 17.98
C ILE A 76 4.59 0.47 18.58
N GLY A 77 5.71 0.47 17.86
CA GLY A 77 6.96 -0.14 18.31
C GLY A 77 7.78 0.79 19.23
N PRO A 78 8.81 0.24 19.89
CA PRO A 78 9.61 0.98 20.86
C PRO A 78 10.57 2.00 20.23
N ASP A 79 10.90 1.85 18.95
CA ASP A 79 11.81 2.75 18.22
C ASP A 79 11.02 3.78 17.40
N VAL A 80 11.69 4.87 17.02
CA VAL A 80 11.13 5.92 16.14
C VAL A 80 10.65 5.32 14.81
N ASN A 81 9.44 5.72 14.40
CA ASN A 81 8.80 5.28 13.16
C ASN A 81 8.77 3.75 13.04
N THR A 82 8.34 3.06 14.10
CA THR A 82 8.18 1.60 14.06
C THR A 82 6.78 1.15 14.49
N ILE A 83 6.28 0.10 13.85
CA ILE A 83 5.06 -0.61 14.27
C ILE A 83 5.39 -2.05 14.60
N ILE A 84 4.63 -2.64 15.53
CA ILE A 84 4.59 -4.07 15.79
C ILE A 84 3.39 -4.64 15.03
N ALA A 85 3.62 -5.73 14.32
CA ALA A 85 2.60 -6.43 13.57
C ALA A 85 2.71 -7.95 13.75
N LYS A 86 1.58 -8.65 13.61
CA LYS A 86 1.54 -10.11 13.55
C LYS A 86 2.34 -10.57 12.33
N ARG A 87 3.14 -11.61 12.50
CA ARG A 87 3.89 -12.18 11.39
C ARG A 87 2.94 -12.90 10.44
N ALA A 88 2.86 -12.41 9.21
CA ALA A 88 2.04 -13.01 8.15
C ALA A 88 2.89 -13.84 7.18
N ARG A 89 2.27 -14.88 6.61
CA ARG A 89 2.72 -15.48 5.36
C ARG A 89 2.23 -14.59 4.21
N SER A 90 3.11 -13.72 3.71
CA SER A 90 2.79 -12.84 2.56
C SER A 90 2.44 -13.67 1.33
N PHE A 91 1.42 -13.24 0.57
CA PHE A 91 1.10 -13.83 -0.72
C PHE A 91 2.04 -13.38 -1.85
N ARG A 92 2.97 -12.44 -1.56
CA ARG A 92 3.89 -11.89 -2.56
C ARG A 92 3.15 -11.27 -3.75
N LEU A 93 2.00 -10.66 -3.47
CA LEU A 93 1.16 -9.94 -4.43
C LEU A 93 1.00 -8.49 -4.01
N GLU A 94 0.85 -7.62 -4.99
CA GLU A 94 0.28 -6.30 -4.78
C GLU A 94 -1.14 -6.28 -5.35
N VAL A 95 -2.09 -5.84 -4.52
CA VAL A 95 -3.51 -5.75 -4.86
C VAL A 95 -3.83 -4.27 -5.04
N VAL A 96 -3.89 -3.82 -6.29
CA VAL A 96 -4.08 -2.41 -6.63
C VAL A 96 -5.55 -2.14 -6.88
N CYS A 97 -6.16 -1.27 -6.09
CA CYS A 97 -7.52 -0.79 -6.28
C CYS A 97 -7.48 0.64 -6.83
N ARG A 98 -8.04 0.82 -8.03
CA ARG A 98 -7.99 2.08 -8.80
C ARG A 98 -9.33 2.77 -8.79
N ALA A 99 -9.35 3.99 -8.28
CA ALA A 99 -10.49 4.91 -8.40
C ALA A 99 -10.41 5.73 -9.71
N LYS A 100 -9.21 5.95 -10.23
CA LYS A 100 -8.95 6.62 -11.51
C LYS A 100 -7.87 5.92 -12.31
N ALA A 101 -7.91 6.10 -13.63
CA ALA A 101 -6.88 5.63 -14.54
C ALA A 101 -5.62 6.48 -14.38
N TRP A 102 -4.52 5.86 -13.97
CA TRP A 102 -3.22 6.54 -13.80
C TRP A 102 -2.06 5.58 -14.08
N GLY A 103 -0.88 6.15 -14.36
CA GLY A 103 0.39 5.42 -14.37
C GLY A 103 0.38 4.17 -15.24
N SER A 104 0.70 3.01 -14.66
CA SER A 104 0.80 1.74 -15.40
C SER A 104 -0.50 1.33 -16.08
N PHE A 105 -1.67 1.71 -15.56
CA PHE A 105 -2.95 1.43 -16.19
C PHE A 105 -3.10 2.17 -17.51
N VAL A 106 -2.80 3.47 -17.53
CA VAL A 106 -2.83 4.30 -18.75
C VAL A 106 -1.78 3.83 -19.75
N ARG A 107 -0.58 3.44 -19.30
CA ARG A 107 0.45 2.87 -20.18
C ARG A 107 -0.02 1.60 -20.89
N ARG A 108 -0.79 0.72 -20.21
CA ARG A 108 -1.31 -0.51 -20.80
C ARG A 108 -2.55 -0.29 -21.69
N TYR A 109 -3.43 0.64 -21.31
CA TYR A 109 -4.77 0.78 -21.90
C TYR A 109 -5.03 2.15 -22.56
N GLY A 110 -4.01 2.96 -22.82
CA GLY A 110 -4.14 4.36 -23.24
C GLY A 110 -4.94 4.61 -24.54
N ASN A 111 -5.13 3.60 -25.38
CA ASN A 111 -6.03 3.70 -26.54
C ASN A 111 -7.53 3.70 -26.16
N HIS A 112 -7.86 3.32 -24.92
CA HIS A 112 -9.21 3.16 -24.41
C HIS A 112 -9.51 4.03 -23.18
N VAL A 113 -8.49 4.67 -22.60
CA VAL A 113 -8.62 5.44 -21.36
C VAL A 113 -7.64 6.61 -21.35
N ARG A 114 -8.05 7.73 -20.76
CA ARG A 114 -7.19 8.89 -20.50
C ARG A 114 -6.80 8.94 -19.03
N GLU A 115 -5.66 9.56 -18.76
CA GLU A 115 -5.23 9.81 -17.39
C GLU A 115 -6.28 10.65 -16.64
N GLY A 116 -6.64 10.20 -15.44
CA GLY A 116 -7.68 10.80 -14.61
C GLY A 116 -9.11 10.32 -14.87
N ASP A 117 -9.37 9.52 -15.92
CA ASP A 117 -10.69 8.94 -16.17
C ASP A 117 -11.14 8.09 -14.97
N PRO A 118 -12.42 8.17 -14.56
CA PRO A 118 -12.92 7.42 -13.41
C PRO A 118 -12.94 5.92 -13.68
N LEU A 119 -12.59 5.13 -12.65
CA LEU A 119 -12.67 3.68 -12.66
C LEU A 119 -13.58 3.21 -11.52
N PRO A 120 -14.36 2.13 -11.72
CA PRO A 120 -15.35 1.66 -10.74
C PRO A 120 -14.69 0.83 -9.62
N SER A 121 -13.69 1.39 -8.93
CA SER A 121 -12.87 0.66 -7.93
C SER A 121 -12.32 -0.64 -8.52
N LEU A 122 -11.62 -0.51 -9.65
CA LEU A 122 -11.06 -1.64 -10.39
C LEU A 122 -9.92 -2.23 -9.58
N VAL A 123 -9.98 -3.54 -9.31
CA VAL A 123 -8.92 -4.26 -8.58
C VAL A 123 -8.12 -5.09 -9.58
N GLU A 124 -6.81 -4.95 -9.54
CA GLU A 124 -5.85 -5.74 -10.31
C GLU A 124 -4.73 -6.27 -9.42
N PHE A 125 -4.10 -7.36 -9.87
CA PHE A 125 -3.03 -8.03 -9.12
C PHE A 125 -1.71 -7.91 -9.88
N THR A 126 -0.64 -7.56 -9.17
CA THR A 126 0.74 -7.68 -9.65
C THR A 126 1.51 -8.67 -8.77
N LEU A 127 2.44 -9.40 -9.37
CA LEU A 127 3.40 -10.20 -8.60
C LEU A 127 4.44 -9.27 -7.97
N LYS A 128 4.88 -9.55 -6.74
CA LYS A 128 6.10 -8.93 -6.19
C LYS A 128 7.32 -9.68 -6.70
N ASP A 129 7.73 -9.32 -7.90
CA ASP A 129 8.83 -9.89 -8.66
C ASP A 129 9.64 -8.75 -9.29
N ASP A 130 10.56 -8.20 -8.48
CA ASP A 130 11.42 -7.09 -8.86
C ASP A 130 12.26 -7.42 -10.12
N GLU A 131 12.67 -8.68 -10.30
CA GLU A 131 13.44 -9.12 -11.47
C GLU A 131 12.64 -9.02 -12.77
N ARG A 132 11.32 -9.19 -12.68
CA ARG A 132 10.39 -9.13 -13.82
C ARG A 132 9.57 -7.85 -13.87
N GLY A 133 9.86 -6.88 -13.00
CA GLY A 133 9.20 -5.58 -12.96
C GLY A 133 7.74 -5.65 -12.54
N ASP A 134 7.42 -6.50 -11.56
CA ASP A 134 6.10 -6.66 -10.94
C ASP A 134 4.95 -6.86 -11.96
N PRO A 135 4.98 -7.96 -12.73
CA PRO A 135 4.03 -8.17 -13.83
C PRO A 135 2.58 -8.31 -13.33
N LEU A 136 1.64 -7.82 -14.14
CA LEU A 136 0.21 -8.07 -13.96
C LEU A 136 -0.06 -9.58 -14.04
N ILE A 137 -0.87 -10.10 -13.12
CA ILE A 137 -1.31 -11.50 -13.11
C ILE A 137 -2.83 -11.59 -13.00
N THR A 138 -3.41 -12.53 -13.73
CA THR A 138 -4.86 -12.75 -13.73
C THR A 138 -5.28 -13.66 -12.58
N GLU A 139 -6.55 -13.57 -12.17
CA GLU A 139 -7.12 -14.43 -11.13
C GLU A 139 -7.03 -15.92 -11.48
N ASP A 140 -7.28 -16.27 -12.74
CA ASP A 140 -7.16 -17.65 -13.21
C ASP A 140 -5.71 -18.15 -13.15
N ALA A 141 -4.72 -17.29 -13.47
CA ALA A 141 -3.31 -17.64 -13.35
C ALA A 141 -2.89 -17.80 -11.88
N LEU A 142 -3.38 -16.94 -10.98
CA LEU A 142 -3.13 -17.08 -9.54
C LEU A 142 -3.60 -18.44 -9.00
N VAL A 143 -4.78 -18.90 -9.42
CA VAL A 143 -5.32 -20.21 -9.04
C VAL A 143 -4.56 -21.34 -9.72
N ALA A 144 -4.31 -21.24 -11.03
CA ALA A 144 -3.66 -22.30 -11.81
C ALA A 144 -2.21 -22.55 -11.37
N LEU A 145 -1.53 -21.53 -10.83
CA LEU A 145 -0.16 -21.59 -10.31
C LEU A 145 -0.09 -21.88 -8.81
N ASP A 146 -1.23 -22.14 -8.15
CA ASP A 146 -1.33 -22.40 -6.70
C ASP A 146 -0.71 -21.28 -5.83
N ILE A 147 -0.83 -20.03 -6.29
CA ILE A 147 -0.31 -18.86 -5.55
C ILE A 147 -1.27 -18.49 -4.41
N VAL A 148 -2.56 -18.42 -4.74
CA VAL A 148 -3.64 -18.11 -3.79
C VAL A 148 -4.92 -18.83 -4.21
N SER A 149 -5.76 -19.17 -3.23
CA SER A 149 -7.07 -19.78 -3.48
C SER A 149 -8.07 -18.77 -4.05
N ARG A 150 -9.11 -19.27 -4.73
CA ARG A 150 -10.24 -18.45 -5.20
C ARG A 150 -10.90 -17.65 -4.07
N GLU A 151 -11.06 -18.27 -2.91
CA GLU A 151 -11.61 -17.63 -1.71
C GLU A 151 -10.74 -16.46 -1.24
N ALA A 152 -9.42 -16.63 -1.21
CA ALA A 152 -8.49 -15.56 -0.85
C ALA A 152 -8.54 -14.41 -1.88
N ILE A 153 -8.64 -14.73 -3.18
CA ILE A 153 -8.81 -13.72 -4.26
C ILE A 153 -10.08 -12.90 -4.03
N ASP A 154 -11.22 -13.56 -3.82
CA ASP A 154 -12.50 -12.89 -3.62
C ASP A 154 -12.49 -12.01 -2.36
N TYR A 155 -11.89 -12.51 -1.27
CA TYR A 155 -11.67 -11.72 -0.06
C TYR A 155 -10.79 -10.49 -0.32
N MET A 156 -9.61 -10.67 -0.93
CA MET A 156 -8.69 -9.56 -1.24
C MET A 156 -9.38 -8.47 -2.06
N LYS A 157 -10.16 -8.83 -3.08
CA LYS A 157 -10.91 -7.87 -3.92
C LYS A 157 -12.00 -7.15 -3.14
N GLY A 158 -12.78 -7.89 -2.35
CA GLY A 158 -13.84 -7.31 -1.52
C GLY A 158 -13.27 -6.31 -0.51
N THR A 159 -12.26 -6.75 0.25
CA THR A 159 -11.61 -5.93 1.27
C THR A 159 -10.88 -4.73 0.66
N ALA A 160 -10.15 -4.89 -0.46
CA ALA A 160 -9.48 -3.77 -1.12
C ALA A 160 -10.47 -2.69 -1.56
N ARG A 161 -11.64 -3.06 -2.11
CA ARG A 161 -12.68 -2.08 -2.48
C ARG A 161 -13.26 -1.37 -1.27
N GLN A 162 -13.57 -2.10 -0.20
CA GLN A 162 -14.10 -1.53 1.03
C GLN A 162 -13.11 -0.56 1.68
N ALA A 163 -11.85 -0.98 1.82
CA ALA A 163 -10.76 -0.15 2.35
C ALA A 163 -10.54 1.11 1.49
N THR A 164 -10.54 0.96 0.16
CA THR A 164 -10.38 2.07 -0.79
C THR A 164 -11.52 3.07 -0.64
N ALA A 165 -12.76 2.61 -0.57
CA ALA A 165 -13.93 3.47 -0.43
C ALA A 165 -13.91 4.25 0.90
N LEU A 166 -13.53 3.60 2.01
CA LEU A 166 -13.40 4.24 3.32
C LEU A 166 -12.32 5.32 3.31
N ILE A 167 -11.13 5.01 2.80
CA ILE A 167 -10.01 5.95 2.72
C ILE A 167 -10.36 7.10 1.76
N ALA A 168 -10.98 6.82 0.62
CA ALA A 168 -11.45 7.85 -0.31
C ALA A 168 -12.43 8.82 0.36
N GLY A 169 -13.39 8.31 1.14
CA GLY A 169 -14.32 9.15 1.91
C GLY A 169 -13.64 9.99 2.98
N HIS A 170 -12.62 9.44 3.65
CA HIS A 170 -11.83 10.18 4.64
C HIS A 170 -11.01 11.32 3.99
N LEU A 171 -10.44 11.05 2.81
CA LEU A 171 -9.67 12.02 2.02
C LEU A 171 -10.56 13.11 1.43
N SER A 172 -11.73 12.77 0.89
CA SER A 172 -12.62 13.73 0.24
C SER A 172 -13.14 14.81 1.18
N GLN A 173 -13.31 14.48 2.47
CA GLN A 173 -13.65 15.47 3.51
C GLN A 173 -12.60 16.58 3.68
N ARG A 174 -11.38 16.37 3.18
CA ARG A 174 -10.25 17.33 3.21
C ARG A 174 -9.98 17.94 1.84
N GLY A 175 -10.87 17.75 0.86
CA GLY A 175 -10.66 18.21 -0.51
C GLY A 175 -9.58 17.45 -1.28
N LEU A 176 -9.23 16.25 -0.81
CA LEU A 176 -8.26 15.37 -1.44
C LEU A 176 -8.97 14.32 -2.30
N GLU A 177 -8.38 13.97 -3.43
CA GLU A 177 -8.92 12.99 -4.37
C GLU A 177 -8.03 11.75 -4.44
N LEU A 178 -8.60 10.59 -4.13
CA LEU A 178 -7.88 9.32 -4.24
C LEU A 178 -7.80 8.86 -5.70
N ILE A 179 -6.60 8.47 -6.15
CA ILE A 179 -6.35 7.95 -7.49
C ILE A 179 -6.32 6.42 -7.48
N ASP A 180 -5.40 5.85 -6.69
CA ASP A 180 -5.27 4.41 -6.47
C ASP A 180 -4.62 4.10 -5.12
N ILE A 181 -4.87 2.90 -4.61
CA ILE A 181 -4.17 2.32 -3.44
C ILE A 181 -3.69 0.92 -3.82
N LYS A 182 -2.47 0.61 -3.40
CA LYS A 182 -1.84 -0.69 -3.45
C LYS A 182 -1.84 -1.28 -2.04
N TYR A 183 -2.40 -2.48 -1.91
CA TYR A 183 -2.41 -3.24 -0.67
C TYR A 183 -1.51 -4.47 -0.81
N GLU A 184 -0.90 -4.87 0.30
CA GLU A 184 -0.37 -6.22 0.44
C GLU A 184 -1.29 -7.04 1.33
N PHE A 185 -1.47 -8.30 0.98
CA PHE A 185 -2.23 -9.26 1.77
C PHE A 185 -1.34 -10.44 2.15
N GLY A 186 -1.68 -11.03 3.29
CA GLY A 186 -1.06 -12.24 3.76
C GLY A 186 -1.97 -13.00 4.70
N GLU A 187 -1.51 -14.17 5.07
CA GLU A 187 -2.22 -15.05 5.98
C GLU A 187 -1.61 -15.00 7.38
N VAL A 188 -2.46 -14.78 8.39
CA VAL A 188 -2.11 -14.87 9.81
C VAL A 188 -3.09 -15.86 10.43
N ASP A 189 -2.58 -16.92 11.04
CA ASP A 189 -3.39 -17.97 11.68
C ASP A 189 -4.51 -18.53 10.76
N GLY A 190 -4.17 -18.76 9.48
CA GLY A 190 -5.13 -19.26 8.47
C GLY A 190 -6.11 -18.21 7.93
N ARG A 191 -6.01 -16.94 8.34
CA ARG A 191 -6.91 -15.87 7.91
C ARG A 191 -6.20 -14.86 7.01
N THR A 192 -6.80 -14.58 5.86
CA THR A 192 -6.34 -13.51 4.96
C THR A 192 -6.66 -12.15 5.56
N MET A 193 -5.70 -11.23 5.55
CA MET A 193 -5.88 -9.85 5.99
C MET A 193 -4.90 -8.89 5.31
N ILE A 194 -5.15 -7.59 5.45
CA ILE A 194 -4.22 -6.56 5.00
C ILE A 194 -2.96 -6.62 5.88
N ILE A 195 -1.80 -6.62 5.23
CA ILE A 195 -0.48 -6.60 5.88
C ILE A 195 0.29 -5.35 5.42
N ASP A 196 1.59 -5.32 5.75
CA ASP A 196 2.50 -4.23 5.42
C ASP A 196 2.05 -2.86 5.97
N GLU A 197 1.78 -1.89 5.08
CA GLU A 197 1.39 -0.53 5.39
C GLU A 197 0.21 -0.06 4.52
N VAL A 198 -0.44 1.03 4.93
CA VAL A 198 -1.28 1.84 4.05
C VAL A 198 -0.87 3.28 4.27
N SER A 199 -0.17 3.86 3.31
CA SER A 199 0.47 5.18 3.46
C SER A 199 0.67 5.87 2.11
N GLY A 200 1.29 7.06 2.10
CA GLY A 200 1.67 7.73 0.87
C GLY A 200 2.62 6.95 -0.05
N ASP A 201 3.33 5.94 0.45
CA ASP A 201 4.13 5.05 -0.40
C ASP A 201 3.29 3.99 -1.11
N SER A 202 2.06 3.75 -0.64
CA SER A 202 1.18 2.73 -1.18
C SER A 202 -0.03 3.33 -1.89
N MET A 203 -0.11 4.65 -2.04
CA MET A 203 -1.23 5.30 -2.72
C MET A 203 -0.81 6.52 -3.53
N ARG A 204 -1.71 6.94 -4.42
CA ARG A 204 -1.65 8.24 -5.08
C ARG A 204 -2.87 9.05 -4.70
N VAL A 205 -2.63 10.27 -4.24
CA VAL A 205 -3.67 11.22 -3.86
C VAL A 205 -3.39 12.55 -4.55
N ALA A 206 -4.40 13.13 -5.16
CA ALA A 206 -4.34 14.42 -5.81
C ALA A 206 -4.98 15.51 -4.94
N CYS A 207 -4.41 16.71 -5.00
CA CYS A 207 -5.02 17.94 -4.51
C CYS A 207 -4.94 18.98 -5.63
N GLN A 208 -6.07 19.57 -6.00
CA GLN A 208 -6.15 20.57 -7.08
C GLN A 208 -5.49 20.09 -8.41
N GLY A 209 -5.65 18.82 -8.75
CA GLY A 209 -5.11 18.23 -9.98
C GLY A 209 -3.62 17.85 -9.93
N ARG A 210 -2.94 18.05 -8.81
CA ARG A 210 -1.53 17.65 -8.61
C ARG A 210 -1.44 16.47 -7.64
N ILE A 211 -0.63 15.46 -8.00
CA ILE A 211 -0.29 14.37 -7.10
C ILE A 211 0.57 14.90 -5.95
N LEU A 212 0.17 14.58 -4.73
CA LEU A 212 0.91 14.94 -3.52
C LEU A 212 2.08 13.99 -3.30
N LEU A 213 3.20 14.55 -2.84
CA LEU A 213 4.29 13.78 -2.24
C LEU A 213 3.84 13.17 -0.91
N GLN A 214 4.56 12.16 -0.42
CA GLN A 214 4.23 11.45 0.81
C GLN A 214 4.13 12.38 2.03
N THR A 215 5.05 13.33 2.14
CA THR A 215 5.08 14.33 3.23
C THR A 215 3.93 15.33 3.13
N GLU A 216 3.60 15.77 1.91
CA GLU A 216 2.47 16.68 1.66
C GLU A 216 1.12 16.00 1.96
N LEU A 217 0.98 14.72 1.59
CA LEU A 217 -0.19 13.93 1.94
C LEU A 217 -0.34 13.80 3.46
N ALA A 218 0.77 13.51 4.16
CA ALA A 218 0.74 13.42 5.61
C ALA A 218 0.32 14.74 6.27
N GLU A 219 0.87 15.88 5.83
CA GLU A 219 0.46 17.21 6.33
C GLU A 219 -1.03 17.47 6.04
N ALA A 220 -1.51 17.13 4.84
CA ALA A 220 -2.90 17.36 4.46
C ALA A 220 -3.90 16.47 5.23
N VAL A 221 -3.51 15.25 5.61
CA VAL A 221 -4.38 14.30 6.33
C VAL A 221 -4.35 14.54 7.84
N LEU A 222 -3.15 14.71 8.39
CA LEU A 222 -2.89 14.72 9.84
C LEU A 222 -2.88 16.14 10.42
N GLY A 223 -2.81 17.17 9.57
CA GLY A 223 -2.51 18.54 9.96
C GLY A 223 -1.01 18.77 10.14
N ARG A 224 -0.62 20.04 10.34
CA ARG A 224 0.75 20.39 10.71
C ARG A 224 1.06 19.81 12.09
N ALA A 225 1.94 18.82 12.12
CA ALA A 225 2.53 18.31 13.35
C ALA A 225 3.61 19.26 13.88
#